data_AF-A0A940UWS6-F1
#
_entry.id   AF-A0A940UWS6-F1
#
_cell.length_a   1.000
_cell.length_b   1.000
_cell.length_c   1.000
_cell.angle_alpha   90.00
_cell.angle_beta   90.00
_cell.angle_gamma   90.00
#
_symmetry.space_group_name_H-M   'P 1'
#
loop_
_entity.id
_entity.type
_entity.pdbx_description
1 polymer ?
#
loop_
_entity_poly.entity_id
_entity_poly.type
_entity_poly.pdbx_seq_one_letter_code
_entity_poly.pdbx_strand_id
1 'polypeptide(L)'
;MSRFKKAIFVAFIVGFFLCTSAWAVDKKPVFIFASEEEGRSILTARDKFIENTSPFDRAVRTRSEKPVSVGQFLTFIGNNVTSWDNEEKEQVQKILSSLAPRFASYASFLPDRIYLIRTTGNEEGGVAYTRGNAIVFPRRLSMTNTVGLYKLISHELFHIISRHNKKIGDEFYGIIGFNKCPAYRLPESLENRRITNPDAPLNEYCIRVKAAGKDIVVLPLLYSQVDTYSKRDGEELFDYLQAAFISIAQVKSPGQKPITLKEKEMILYKEEELQGFYEQIGENTDYTIHPEEILADNFSYLFLEVTEMESPQIIEKMKRVFKKYR
;
A
#
# COMPACT_ATOMS: atom_id res chain seq x y z
N MET A 1 28.70 45.33 -79.42
CA MET A 1 29.98 45.07 -78.73
C MET A 1 29.79 45.31 -77.25
N SER A 2 30.34 44.42 -76.41
CA SER A 2 30.49 44.56 -74.95
C SER A 2 29.19 44.37 -74.15
N ARG A 3 29.08 43.56 -73.09
CA ARG A 3 29.80 42.44 -72.44
C ARG A 3 29.06 42.28 -71.10
N PHE A 4 29.08 41.08 -70.52
CA PHE A 4 28.89 40.83 -69.06
C PHE A 4 27.43 40.96 -68.54
N LYS A 5 26.83 40.05 -67.76
CA LYS A 5 27.32 39.04 -66.81
C LYS A 5 26.38 37.82 -66.79
N LYS A 6 26.96 36.62 -66.70
CA LYS A 6 26.27 35.40 -66.25
C LYS A 6 25.94 35.58 -64.77
N ALA A 7 24.65 35.57 -64.41
CA ALA A 7 24.22 35.42 -63.03
C ALA A 7 24.04 33.92 -62.75
N ILE A 8 24.89 33.39 -61.88
CA ILE A 8 24.77 32.05 -61.32
C ILE A 8 23.71 32.14 -60.22
N PHE A 9 22.56 31.50 -60.43
CA PHE A 9 21.54 31.36 -59.40
C PHE A 9 21.92 30.16 -58.52
N VAL A 10 22.66 30.41 -57.44
CA VAL A 10 22.87 29.43 -56.38
C VAL A 10 21.58 29.40 -55.56
N ALA A 11 20.72 28.41 -55.83
CA ALA A 11 19.60 28.10 -54.96
C ALA A 11 20.15 27.52 -53.65
N PHE A 12 20.24 28.36 -52.61
CA PHE A 12 20.37 27.91 -51.24
C PHE A 12 19.08 27.19 -50.86
N ILE A 13 19.06 25.86 -50.97
CA ILE A 13 18.08 25.04 -50.26
C ILE A 13 18.45 25.16 -48.79
N VAL A 14 17.82 26.10 -48.10
CA VAL A 14 17.71 26.06 -46.65
C VAL A 14 16.85 24.85 -46.34
N GLY A 15 17.49 23.71 -46.10
CA GLY A 15 16.86 22.56 -45.49
C GLY A 15 16.38 22.99 -44.11
N PHE A 16 15.12 23.40 -44.03
CA PHE A 16 14.38 23.44 -42.77
C PHE A 16 14.30 21.99 -42.30
N PHE A 17 15.33 21.54 -41.57
CA PHE A 17 15.15 20.45 -40.63
C PHE A 17 14.16 20.98 -39.58
N LEU A 18 12.87 20.78 -39.87
CA LEU A 18 11.88 20.59 -38.83
C LEU A 18 12.35 19.36 -38.05
N CYS A 19 13.23 19.59 -37.08
CA CYS A 19 13.30 18.76 -35.89
C CYS A 19 11.90 18.85 -35.26
N THR A 20 10.98 18.03 -35.74
CA THR A 20 9.90 17.54 -34.91
C THR A 20 10.59 16.70 -33.85
N SER A 21 11.02 17.36 -32.77
CA SER A 21 11.33 16.70 -31.52
C SER A 21 10.01 16.14 -30.99
N ALA A 22 9.53 15.08 -31.62
CA ALA A 22 8.61 14.13 -31.03
C ALA A 22 9.41 13.37 -29.97
N TRP A 23 9.72 14.07 -28.87
CA TRP A 23 10.04 13.42 -27.61
C TRP A 23 8.72 13.43 -26.85
N ALA A 24 7.80 12.54 -27.24
CA ALA A 24 6.82 12.05 -26.28
C ALA A 24 7.65 11.30 -25.23
N VAL A 25 8.00 12.01 -24.17
CA VAL A 25 8.66 11.39 -23.04
C VAL A 25 7.58 10.57 -22.35
N ASP A 26 7.48 9.30 -22.72
CA ASP A 26 6.72 8.26 -22.01
C ASP A 26 7.37 8.03 -20.63
N LYS A 27 7.29 9.04 -19.76
CA LYS A 27 7.72 8.96 -18.36
C LYS A 27 6.67 8.15 -17.61
N LYS A 28 6.97 6.86 -17.43
CA LYS A 28 6.20 5.96 -16.58
C LYS A 28 6.70 6.04 -15.12
N PRO A 29 5.82 5.87 -14.12
CA PRO A 29 4.36 5.73 -14.25
C PRO A 29 3.70 7.07 -14.64
N VAL A 30 2.60 6.98 -15.39
CA VAL A 30 1.69 8.11 -15.61
C VAL A 30 0.65 8.13 -14.49
N PHE A 31 0.53 9.26 -13.81
CA PHE A 31 -0.50 9.48 -12.79
C PHE A 31 -1.77 10.04 -13.44
N ILE A 32 -2.91 9.41 -13.14
CA ILE A 32 -4.20 9.73 -13.76
C ILE A 32 -5.19 10.10 -12.66
N PHE A 33 -5.67 11.35 -12.66
CA PHE A 33 -6.81 11.72 -11.83
C PHE A 33 -8.05 11.04 -12.38
N ALA A 34 -8.52 10.01 -11.66
CA ALA A 34 -9.67 9.23 -12.09
C ALA A 34 -10.94 10.07 -12.07
N SER A 35 -11.77 9.89 -13.09
CA SER A 35 -13.18 10.28 -13.06
C SER A 35 -13.95 9.46 -12.01
N GLU A 36 -15.16 9.89 -11.66
CA GLU A 36 -16.02 9.12 -10.77
C GLU A 36 -16.35 7.73 -11.32
N GLU A 37 -16.54 7.61 -12.64
CA GLU A 37 -16.83 6.33 -13.29
C GLU A 37 -15.63 5.37 -13.19
N GLU A 38 -14.42 5.83 -13.51
CA GLU A 38 -13.19 5.05 -13.36
C GLU A 38 -12.94 4.67 -11.90
N GLY A 39 -13.08 5.62 -10.97
CA GLY A 39 -12.92 5.38 -9.55
C GLY A 39 -13.90 4.33 -9.02
N ARG A 40 -15.18 4.41 -9.41
CA ARG A 40 -16.19 3.40 -9.07
C ARG A 40 -15.84 2.05 -9.66
N SER A 41 -15.47 1.99 -10.93
CA SER A 41 -15.10 0.73 -11.58
C SER A 41 -13.91 0.06 -10.89
N ILE A 42 -12.91 0.83 -10.46
CA ILE A 42 -11.72 0.29 -9.78
C ILE A 42 -12.09 -0.19 -8.37
N LEU A 43 -12.73 0.66 -7.56
CA LEU A 43 -12.96 0.34 -6.14
C LEU A 43 -14.06 -0.71 -5.91
N THR A 44 -14.95 -0.90 -6.88
CA THR A 44 -16.01 -1.93 -6.83
C THR A 44 -15.65 -3.23 -7.55
N ALA A 45 -14.43 -3.36 -8.05
CA ALA A 45 -13.93 -4.62 -8.58
C ALA A 45 -13.95 -5.70 -7.47
N ARG A 46 -14.37 -6.92 -7.83
CA ARG A 46 -14.29 -8.09 -6.93
C ARG A 46 -12.85 -8.59 -6.86
N ASP A 47 -12.01 -7.84 -6.17
CA ASP A 47 -10.59 -8.12 -5.97
C ASP A 47 -10.34 -8.87 -4.64
N LYS A 48 -9.06 -9.06 -4.32
CA LYS A 48 -8.65 -9.76 -3.09
C LYS A 48 -9.12 -9.08 -1.82
N PHE A 49 -9.26 -7.76 -1.79
CA PHE A 49 -9.81 -7.09 -0.62
C PHE A 49 -11.28 -7.47 -0.43
N ILE A 50 -12.10 -7.35 -1.48
CA ILE A 50 -13.53 -7.68 -1.41
C ILE A 50 -13.75 -9.15 -1.04
N GLU A 51 -12.98 -10.06 -1.65
CA GLU A 51 -13.02 -11.50 -1.38
C GLU A 51 -12.68 -11.84 0.08
N ASN A 52 -11.87 -11.01 0.75
CA ASN A 52 -11.39 -11.26 2.10
C ASN A 52 -12.14 -10.48 3.17
N THR A 53 -13.10 -9.63 2.84
CA THR A 53 -13.90 -8.94 3.87
C THR A 53 -14.74 -9.92 4.68
N SER A 54 -14.64 -9.83 6.01
CA SER A 54 -15.51 -10.58 6.92
C SER A 54 -16.93 -9.96 6.98
N PRO A 55 -17.92 -10.67 7.56
CA PRO A 55 -19.21 -10.05 7.88
C PRO A 55 -19.09 -8.81 8.76
N PHE A 56 -18.24 -8.84 9.79
CA PHE A 56 -18.01 -7.68 10.66
C PHE A 56 -17.39 -6.51 9.89
N ASP A 57 -16.37 -6.79 9.09
CA ASP A 57 -15.64 -5.82 8.27
C ASP A 57 -16.59 -4.95 7.42
N ARG A 58 -17.49 -5.61 6.70
CA ARG A 58 -18.51 -4.91 5.90
C ARG A 58 -19.51 -4.15 6.78
N ALA A 59 -19.92 -4.73 7.90
CA ALA A 59 -20.86 -4.10 8.81
C ALA A 59 -20.29 -2.81 9.42
N VAL A 60 -19.05 -2.82 9.91
CA VAL A 60 -18.42 -1.65 10.53
C VAL A 60 -18.16 -0.53 9.51
N ARG A 61 -17.65 -0.85 8.31
CA ARG A 61 -17.40 0.16 7.27
C ARG A 61 -18.68 0.83 6.79
N THR A 62 -19.77 0.08 6.68
CA THR A 62 -21.08 0.62 6.30
C THR A 62 -21.90 1.16 7.48
N ARG A 63 -21.39 1.03 8.72
CA ARG A 63 -22.07 1.40 9.97
C ARG A 63 -23.46 0.78 10.11
N SER A 64 -23.58 -0.50 9.74
CA SER A 64 -24.84 -1.24 9.73
C SER A 64 -24.88 -2.27 10.86
N GLU A 65 -25.89 -2.16 11.73
CA GLU A 65 -26.19 -3.18 12.76
C GLU A 65 -26.89 -4.42 12.18
N LYS A 66 -27.19 -4.41 10.87
CA LYS A 66 -27.73 -5.55 10.13
C LYS A 66 -26.65 -6.19 9.26
N PRO A 67 -26.73 -7.51 8.97
CA PRO A 67 -25.80 -8.16 8.06
C PRO A 67 -25.72 -7.46 6.70
N VAL A 68 -24.49 -7.28 6.21
CA VAL A 68 -24.20 -6.59 4.94
C VAL A 68 -23.66 -7.60 3.94
N SER A 69 -24.38 -7.75 2.83
CA SER A 69 -23.91 -8.55 1.70
C SER A 69 -22.75 -7.87 0.97
N VAL A 70 -21.96 -8.65 0.24
CA VAL A 70 -20.90 -8.10 -0.64
C VAL A 70 -21.48 -7.10 -1.64
N GLY A 71 -22.66 -7.36 -2.20
CA GLY A 71 -23.32 -6.43 -3.13
C GLY A 71 -23.66 -5.08 -2.50
N GLN A 72 -24.22 -5.08 -1.30
CA GLN A 72 -24.51 -3.84 -0.56
C GLN A 72 -23.22 -3.07 -0.22
N PHE A 73 -22.16 -3.78 0.17
CA PHE A 73 -20.87 -3.17 0.46
C PHE A 73 -20.23 -2.53 -0.77
N LEU A 74 -20.27 -3.20 -1.93
CA LEU A 74 -19.81 -2.63 -3.19
C LEU A 74 -20.59 -1.37 -3.59
N THR A 75 -21.92 -1.39 -3.44
CA THR A 75 -22.75 -0.19 -3.66
C THR A 75 -22.34 0.95 -2.73
N PHE A 76 -22.09 0.65 -1.45
CA PHE A 76 -21.61 1.64 -0.50
C PHE A 76 -20.25 2.23 -0.91
N ILE A 77 -19.27 1.41 -1.27
CA ILE A 77 -17.97 1.88 -1.76
C ILE A 77 -18.15 2.79 -2.99
N GLY A 78 -18.92 2.34 -3.99
CA GLY A 78 -19.15 3.11 -5.22
C GLY A 78 -19.83 4.47 -4.98
N ASN A 79 -20.72 4.54 -4.00
CA ASN A 79 -21.38 5.79 -3.60
C ASN A 79 -20.44 6.78 -2.90
N ASN A 80 -19.30 6.32 -2.37
CA ASN A 80 -18.32 7.18 -1.73
C ASN A 80 -17.26 7.74 -2.69
N VAL A 81 -17.23 7.30 -3.96
CA VAL A 81 -16.36 7.90 -4.98
C VAL A 81 -16.90 9.25 -5.40
N THR A 82 -16.04 10.27 -5.41
CA THR A 82 -16.38 11.65 -5.76
C THR A 82 -15.44 12.18 -6.84
N SER A 83 -15.80 13.29 -7.48
CA SER A 83 -14.88 14.02 -8.35
C SER A 83 -13.77 14.70 -7.53
N TRP A 84 -12.59 14.80 -8.13
CA TRP A 84 -11.54 15.71 -7.67
C TRP A 84 -11.91 17.17 -7.92
N ASP A 85 -11.66 18.04 -6.95
CA ASP A 85 -11.69 19.49 -7.15
C ASP A 85 -10.46 19.98 -7.95
N ASN A 86 -10.60 21.07 -8.70
CA ASN A 86 -9.51 21.60 -9.55
C ASN A 86 -8.31 22.09 -8.72
N GLU A 87 -8.55 22.75 -7.59
CA GLU A 87 -7.49 23.22 -6.71
C GLU A 87 -6.75 22.03 -6.07
N GLU A 88 -7.49 21.00 -5.67
CA GLU A 88 -6.90 19.75 -5.17
C GLU A 88 -6.01 19.07 -6.23
N LYS A 89 -6.49 18.97 -7.49
CA LYS A 89 -5.70 18.43 -8.60
C LYS A 89 -4.40 19.21 -8.79
N GLU A 90 -4.47 20.54 -8.77
CA GLU A 90 -3.29 21.38 -8.91
C GLU A 90 -2.26 21.14 -7.80
N GLN A 91 -2.70 21.01 -6.54
CA GLN A 91 -1.79 20.73 -5.42
C GLN A 91 -1.12 19.37 -5.58
N VAL A 92 -1.90 18.31 -5.84
CA VAL A 92 -1.35 16.97 -6.03
C VAL A 92 -0.42 16.92 -7.25
N GLN A 93 -0.79 17.59 -8.36
CA GLN A 93 0.04 17.68 -9.56
C GLN A 93 1.38 18.37 -9.28
N LYS A 94 1.42 19.41 -8.44
CA LYS A 94 2.67 20.06 -8.03
C LYS A 94 3.58 19.09 -7.28
N ILE A 95 3.04 18.31 -6.33
CA ILE A 95 3.80 17.29 -5.58
C ILE A 95 4.31 16.18 -6.51
N LEU A 96 3.48 15.69 -7.42
CA LEU A 96 3.89 14.65 -8.38
C LEU A 96 4.99 15.17 -9.32
N SER A 97 4.88 16.43 -9.75
CA SER A 97 5.88 17.05 -10.62
C SER A 97 7.22 17.22 -9.92
N SER A 98 7.23 17.57 -8.63
CA SER A 98 8.48 17.67 -7.86
C SER A 98 9.09 16.30 -7.55
N LEU A 99 8.28 15.25 -7.40
CA LEU A 99 8.74 13.87 -7.22
C LEU A 99 9.12 13.15 -8.52
N ALA A 100 8.80 13.71 -9.70
CA ALA A 100 9.02 13.06 -11.00
C ALA A 100 10.45 12.53 -11.23
N PRO A 101 11.54 13.24 -10.86
CA PRO A 101 12.90 12.70 -10.98
C PRO A 101 13.12 11.44 -10.13
N ARG A 102 12.48 11.34 -8.96
CA ARG A 102 12.58 10.19 -8.06
C ARG A 102 11.76 9.01 -8.57
N PHE A 103 10.55 9.24 -9.11
CA PHE A 103 9.75 8.18 -9.74
C PHE A 103 10.49 7.47 -10.87
N ALA A 104 11.27 8.20 -11.67
CA ALA A 104 12.06 7.61 -12.74
C ALA A 104 13.04 6.52 -12.26
N SER A 105 13.56 6.64 -11.03
CA SER A 105 14.46 5.63 -10.45
C SER A 105 13.75 4.32 -10.11
N TYR A 106 12.43 4.35 -9.93
CA TYR A 106 11.60 3.21 -9.55
C TYR A 106 10.61 2.78 -10.64
N ALA A 107 10.66 3.39 -11.83
CA ALA A 107 9.70 3.18 -12.90
C ALA A 107 9.57 1.71 -13.33
N SER A 108 10.66 0.93 -13.31
CA SER A 108 10.66 -0.51 -13.65
C SER A 108 9.92 -1.40 -12.64
N PHE A 109 9.62 -0.87 -11.45
CA PHE A 109 8.91 -1.57 -10.38
C PHE A 109 7.44 -1.17 -10.27
N LEU A 110 7.02 -0.16 -11.03
CA LEU A 110 5.69 0.42 -10.99
C LEU A 110 4.92 0.05 -12.26
N PRO A 111 3.58 -0.06 -12.18
CA PRO A 111 2.77 -0.19 -13.37
C PRO A 111 2.84 1.09 -14.23
N ASP A 112 2.59 0.95 -15.53
CA ASP A 112 2.59 2.08 -16.47
C ASP A 112 1.66 3.24 -16.05
N ARG A 113 0.57 2.92 -15.36
CA ARG A 113 -0.47 3.86 -14.94
C ARG A 113 -0.81 3.67 -13.47
N ILE A 114 -0.89 4.79 -12.76
CA ILE A 114 -1.34 4.86 -11.38
C ILE A 114 -2.52 5.81 -11.31
N TYR A 115 -3.65 5.32 -10.80
CA TYR A 115 -4.86 6.12 -10.69
C TYR A 115 -4.89 6.85 -9.34
N LEU A 116 -5.32 8.10 -9.35
CA LEU A 116 -5.57 8.91 -8.16
C LEU A 116 -7.08 9.02 -8.03
N ILE A 117 -7.65 8.35 -7.03
CA ILE A 117 -9.10 8.31 -6.82
C ILE A 117 -9.45 9.21 -5.65
N ARG A 118 -10.53 9.96 -5.79
CA ARG A 118 -11.07 10.82 -4.73
C ARG A 118 -12.30 10.18 -4.11
N THR A 119 -12.39 10.17 -2.79
CA THR A 119 -13.56 9.66 -2.08
C THR A 119 -14.02 10.59 -0.95
N THR A 120 -15.22 10.35 -0.43
CA THR A 120 -15.68 10.97 0.82
C THR A 120 -14.78 10.55 1.99
N GLY A 121 -14.19 9.35 1.94
CA GLY A 121 -13.39 8.71 2.98
C GLY A 121 -14.21 7.85 3.94
N ASN A 122 -15.54 7.83 3.84
CA ASN A 122 -16.37 7.03 4.76
C ASN A 122 -16.15 5.52 4.60
N GLU A 123 -15.64 5.09 3.44
CA GLU A 123 -15.43 3.69 3.13
C GLU A 123 -14.23 3.05 3.85
N GLU A 124 -13.22 3.86 4.21
CA GLU A 124 -12.01 3.42 4.91
C GLU A 124 -11.64 4.38 6.05
N GLY A 125 -12.64 4.87 6.81
CA GLY A 125 -12.40 5.63 8.05
C GLY A 125 -11.67 6.97 7.87
N GLY A 126 -11.61 7.51 6.65
CA GLY A 126 -11.00 8.79 6.33
C GLY A 126 -9.48 8.76 6.13
N VAL A 127 -8.87 7.58 6.00
CA VAL A 127 -7.43 7.43 5.67
C VAL A 127 -7.22 7.15 4.18
N ALA A 128 -6.02 7.47 3.69
CA ALA A 128 -5.59 7.07 2.36
C ALA A 128 -5.22 5.58 2.37
N TYR A 129 -5.28 4.98 1.18
CA TYR A 129 -4.97 3.57 0.96
C TYR A 129 -4.77 3.30 -0.54
N THR A 130 -4.31 2.11 -0.89
CA THR A 130 -4.28 1.63 -2.28
C THR A 130 -5.26 0.51 -2.58
N ARG A 131 -5.75 0.48 -3.82
CA ARG A 131 -6.50 -0.66 -4.39
C ARG A 131 -6.06 -0.91 -5.83
N GLY A 132 -5.52 -2.09 -6.09
CA GLY A 132 -4.87 -2.40 -7.36
C GLY A 132 -3.69 -1.45 -7.62
N ASN A 133 -3.78 -0.67 -8.69
CA ASN A 133 -2.79 0.36 -9.06
C ASN A 133 -3.28 1.78 -8.74
N ALA A 134 -4.28 1.92 -7.88
CA ALA A 134 -4.82 3.22 -7.49
C ALA A 134 -4.38 3.61 -6.09
N ILE A 135 -4.10 4.90 -5.90
CA ILE A 135 -3.98 5.56 -4.60
C ILE A 135 -5.30 6.31 -4.36
N VAL A 136 -5.91 6.10 -3.21
CA VAL A 136 -7.22 6.67 -2.86
C VAL A 136 -7.07 7.77 -1.82
N PHE A 137 -7.63 8.93 -2.13
CA PHE A 137 -7.52 10.15 -1.34
C PHE A 137 -8.88 10.50 -0.71
N PRO A 138 -9.04 10.34 0.61
CA PRO A 138 -10.28 10.63 1.33
C PRO A 138 -10.46 12.14 1.52
N ARG A 139 -11.71 12.60 1.73
CA ARG A 139 -12.01 14.04 1.76
C ARG A 139 -11.44 14.81 2.93
N ARG A 140 -11.18 14.11 4.01
CA ARG A 140 -10.56 14.68 5.21
C ARG A 140 -9.06 14.87 5.07
N LEU A 141 -8.41 14.29 4.05
CA LEU A 141 -6.98 14.46 3.85
C LEU A 141 -6.66 15.91 3.49
N SER A 142 -5.76 16.53 4.26
CA SER A 142 -5.32 17.88 4.01
C SER A 142 -4.36 17.95 2.80
N MET A 143 -4.79 18.61 1.73
CA MET A 143 -3.98 18.83 0.54
C MET A 143 -2.94 19.95 0.69
N THR A 144 -2.94 20.68 1.81
CA THR A 144 -2.00 21.77 2.08
C THR A 144 -0.78 21.32 2.87
N ASN A 145 -0.85 20.16 3.55
CA ASN A 145 0.30 19.57 4.25
C ASN A 145 1.27 18.91 3.24
N THR A 146 2.11 19.74 2.62
CA THR A 146 3.02 19.32 1.56
C THR A 146 3.97 18.21 2.00
N VAL A 147 4.57 18.32 3.20
CA VAL A 147 5.48 17.28 3.75
C VAL A 147 4.73 15.97 3.97
N GLY A 148 3.52 16.04 4.53
CA GLY A 148 2.65 14.88 4.70
C GLY A 148 2.31 14.21 3.37
N LEU A 149 2.02 14.97 2.32
CA LEU A 149 1.73 14.43 0.99
C LEU A 149 2.94 13.75 0.34
N TYR A 150 4.16 14.27 0.54
CA TYR A 150 5.38 13.59 0.09
C TYR A 150 5.53 12.22 0.76
N LYS A 151 5.35 12.15 2.09
CA LYS A 151 5.41 10.88 2.83
C LYS A 151 4.30 9.94 2.37
N LEU A 152 3.06 10.41 2.29
CA LEU A 152 1.91 9.61 1.87
C LEU A 152 2.12 9.03 0.48
N ILE A 153 2.39 9.84 -0.55
CA ILE A 153 2.51 9.32 -1.93
C ILE A 153 3.64 8.29 -2.02
N SER A 154 4.77 8.53 -1.34
CA SER A 154 5.86 7.55 -1.35
C SER A 154 5.51 6.27 -0.60
N HIS A 155 4.82 6.36 0.55
CA HIS A 155 4.28 5.22 1.29
C HIS A 155 3.33 4.38 0.41
N GLU A 156 2.31 5.02 -0.18
CA GLU A 156 1.31 4.35 -1.03
C GLU A 156 1.92 3.71 -2.29
N LEU A 157 2.99 4.30 -2.83
CA LEU A 157 3.72 3.70 -3.95
C LEU A 157 4.40 2.39 -3.56
N PHE A 158 4.81 2.19 -2.32
CA PHE A 158 5.35 0.91 -1.88
C PHE A 158 4.32 -0.20 -2.02
N HIS A 159 3.07 0.06 -1.59
CA HIS A 159 1.97 -0.91 -1.73
C HIS A 159 1.74 -1.33 -3.18
N ILE A 160 1.86 -0.38 -4.11
CA ILE A 160 1.77 -0.68 -5.54
C ILE A 160 2.97 -1.50 -6.01
N ILE A 161 4.20 -1.17 -5.59
CA ILE A 161 5.43 -1.90 -5.94
C ILE A 161 5.37 -3.36 -5.45
N SER A 162 5.08 -3.56 -4.16
CA SER A 162 5.06 -4.87 -3.51
C SER A 162 4.00 -5.78 -4.15
N ARG A 163 2.84 -5.21 -4.48
CA ARG A 163 1.73 -5.90 -5.16
C ARG A 163 2.01 -6.19 -6.63
N HIS A 164 2.64 -5.26 -7.35
CA HIS A 164 2.94 -5.42 -8.78
C HIS A 164 3.99 -6.50 -9.02
N ASN A 165 4.97 -6.64 -8.11
CA ASN A 165 5.99 -7.68 -8.20
C ASN A 165 6.08 -8.48 -6.90
N LYS A 166 5.29 -9.57 -6.85
CA LYS A 166 5.22 -10.46 -5.69
C LYS A 166 6.60 -10.98 -5.23
N LYS A 167 7.50 -11.29 -6.16
CA LYS A 167 8.84 -11.82 -5.82
C LYS A 167 9.67 -10.78 -5.06
N ILE A 168 9.59 -9.52 -5.49
CA ILE A 168 10.24 -8.40 -4.80
C ILE A 168 9.56 -8.14 -3.46
N GLY A 169 8.22 -8.18 -3.40
CA GLY A 169 7.47 -8.09 -2.14
C GLY A 169 7.90 -9.14 -1.12
N ASP A 170 8.00 -10.42 -1.53
CA ASP A 170 8.50 -11.52 -0.70
C ASP A 170 9.91 -11.23 -0.13
N GLU A 171 10.80 -10.64 -0.93
CA GLU A 171 12.14 -10.27 -0.46
C GLU A 171 12.12 -9.08 0.50
N PHE A 172 11.24 -8.09 0.30
CA PHE A 172 11.07 -6.99 1.24
C PHE A 172 10.56 -7.47 2.60
N TYR A 173 9.54 -8.34 2.64
CA TYR A 173 9.09 -8.94 3.91
C TYR A 173 10.23 -9.67 4.63
N GLY A 174 11.09 -10.39 3.89
CA GLY A 174 12.25 -11.07 4.45
C GLY A 174 13.29 -10.15 5.11
N ILE A 175 13.37 -8.87 4.71
CA ILE A 175 14.29 -7.88 5.31
C ILE A 175 14.04 -7.71 6.81
N ILE A 176 12.76 -7.74 7.20
CA ILE A 176 12.25 -7.49 8.55
C ILE A 176 11.78 -8.78 9.24
N GLY A 177 12.30 -9.95 8.83
CA GLY A 177 12.04 -11.23 9.50
C GLY A 177 10.72 -11.93 9.13
N PHE A 178 9.89 -11.31 8.29
CA PHE A 178 8.64 -11.90 7.84
C PHE A 178 8.85 -12.88 6.68
N ASN A 179 8.16 -14.02 6.74
CA ASN A 179 8.22 -15.09 5.76
C ASN A 179 6.82 -15.66 5.52
N LYS A 180 6.64 -16.41 4.44
CA LYS A 180 5.35 -17.07 4.17
C LYS A 180 4.92 -17.97 5.34
N CYS A 181 3.67 -17.80 5.76
CA CYS A 181 3.07 -18.65 6.77
C CYS A 181 3.04 -20.12 6.33
N PRO A 182 3.25 -21.09 7.25
CA PRO A 182 2.75 -22.43 7.01
C PRO A 182 1.22 -22.39 6.85
N ALA A 183 0.64 -23.40 6.21
CA ALA A 183 -0.82 -23.49 6.09
C ALA A 183 -1.45 -23.48 7.49
N TYR A 184 -2.48 -22.66 7.65
CA TYR A 184 -3.20 -22.45 8.91
C TYR A 184 -4.68 -22.13 8.60
N ARG A 185 -5.52 -22.17 9.64
CA ARG A 185 -6.91 -21.74 9.59
C ARG A 185 -7.20 -20.98 10.88
N LEU A 186 -7.71 -19.75 10.77
CA LEU A 186 -8.09 -19.00 11.98
C LEU A 186 -9.34 -19.64 12.60
N PRO A 187 -9.52 -19.52 13.93
CA PRO A 187 -10.78 -19.84 14.58
C PRO A 187 -11.94 -19.09 13.91
N GLU A 188 -13.08 -19.76 13.70
CA GLU A 188 -14.24 -19.19 12.99
C GLU A 188 -14.73 -17.86 13.60
N SER A 189 -14.67 -17.73 14.93
CA SER A 189 -15.02 -16.47 15.61
C SER A 189 -14.12 -15.32 15.22
N LEU A 190 -12.81 -15.56 14.99
CA LEU A 190 -11.87 -14.55 14.51
C LEU A 190 -12.03 -14.26 13.03
N GLU A 191 -12.27 -15.28 12.18
CA GLU A 191 -12.55 -15.06 10.76
C GLU A 191 -13.76 -14.13 10.58
N ASN A 192 -14.83 -14.34 11.34
CA ASN A 192 -16.05 -13.56 11.22
C ASN A 192 -15.92 -12.10 11.66
N ARG A 193 -14.93 -11.80 12.53
CA ARG A 193 -14.66 -10.45 13.06
C ARG A 193 -13.32 -9.85 12.64
N ARG A 194 -12.63 -10.48 11.69
CA ARG A 194 -11.40 -9.95 11.07
C ARG A 194 -11.71 -8.67 10.33
N ILE A 195 -10.81 -7.70 10.39
CA ILE A 195 -10.87 -6.46 9.63
C ILE A 195 -9.77 -6.50 8.57
N THR A 196 -10.13 -6.28 7.32
CA THR A 196 -9.17 -6.36 6.21
C THR A 196 -8.47 -5.02 6.02
N ASN A 197 -7.15 -5.04 5.84
CA ASN A 197 -6.39 -3.88 5.37
C ASN A 197 -6.47 -3.85 3.82
N PRO A 198 -6.96 -2.77 3.18
CA PRO A 198 -6.98 -2.67 1.72
C PRO A 198 -5.59 -2.76 1.06
N ASP A 199 -4.53 -2.31 1.74
CA ASP A 199 -3.17 -2.32 1.22
C ASP A 199 -2.52 -3.71 1.28
N ALA A 200 -2.89 -4.51 2.28
CA ALA A 200 -2.47 -5.88 2.44
C ALA A 200 -3.65 -6.79 2.81
N PRO A 201 -4.48 -7.20 1.83
CA PRO A 201 -5.75 -7.89 2.11
C PRO A 201 -5.58 -9.35 2.57
N LEU A 202 -4.37 -9.89 2.55
CA LEU A 202 -4.07 -11.30 2.80
C LEU A 202 -3.13 -11.45 3.99
N ASN A 203 -3.54 -12.25 4.98
CA ASN A 203 -2.73 -12.60 6.14
C ASN A 203 -1.82 -13.80 5.81
N GLU A 204 -0.75 -13.60 5.03
CA GLU A 204 0.05 -14.72 4.50
C GLU A 204 1.55 -14.64 4.84
N TYR A 205 1.93 -13.67 5.66
CA TYR A 205 3.28 -13.54 6.20
C TYR A 205 3.28 -13.56 7.73
N CYS A 206 4.21 -14.34 8.28
CA CYS A 206 4.41 -14.52 9.71
C CYS A 206 5.86 -14.23 10.08
N ILE A 207 6.07 -13.96 11.36
CA ILE A 207 7.37 -13.77 11.98
C ILE A 207 7.58 -14.79 13.08
N ARG A 208 8.83 -15.24 13.25
CA ARG A 208 9.22 -16.09 14.38
C ARG A 208 9.68 -15.22 15.54
N VAL A 209 9.08 -15.40 16.70
CA VAL A 209 9.34 -14.61 17.91
C VAL A 209 9.28 -15.51 19.14
N LYS A 210 9.59 -14.95 20.30
CA LYS A 210 9.41 -15.62 21.59
C LYS A 210 8.30 -14.96 22.39
N ALA A 211 7.40 -15.76 22.95
CA ALA A 211 6.42 -15.29 23.93
C ALA A 211 6.22 -16.35 25.01
N ALA A 212 6.09 -15.92 26.26
CA ALA A 212 5.95 -16.81 27.43
C ALA A 212 7.00 -17.96 27.45
N GLY A 213 8.25 -17.67 27.08
CA GLY A 213 9.36 -18.63 27.06
C GLY A 213 9.31 -19.66 25.92
N LYS A 214 8.39 -19.52 24.95
CA LYS A 214 8.24 -20.44 23.81
C LYS A 214 8.64 -19.76 22.50
N ASP A 215 9.33 -20.49 21.63
CA ASP A 215 9.51 -20.09 20.23
C ASP A 215 8.20 -20.33 19.47
N ILE A 216 7.59 -19.26 18.98
CA ILE A 216 6.33 -19.30 18.24
C ILE A 216 6.46 -18.60 16.89
N VAL A 217 5.55 -18.94 15.99
CA VAL A 217 5.36 -18.25 14.71
C VAL A 217 4.02 -17.56 14.79
N VAL A 218 4.04 -16.24 14.65
CA VAL A 218 2.86 -15.39 14.75
C VAL A 218 2.64 -14.63 13.46
N LEU A 219 1.39 -14.30 13.17
CA LEU A 219 1.04 -13.39 12.09
C LEU A 219 0.24 -12.19 12.64
N PRO A 220 0.41 -10.99 12.07
CA PRO A 220 -0.39 -9.83 12.44
C PRO A 220 -1.84 -10.03 11.98
N LEU A 221 -2.78 -9.67 12.83
CA LEU A 221 -4.21 -9.77 12.62
C LEU A 221 -4.88 -8.49 13.07
N LEU A 222 -5.67 -7.90 12.15
CA LEU A 222 -6.59 -6.83 12.47
C LEU A 222 -7.98 -7.44 12.70
N TYR A 223 -8.62 -7.09 13.80
CA TYR A 223 -9.92 -7.67 14.18
C TYR A 223 -10.69 -6.74 15.11
N SER A 224 -11.96 -7.04 15.34
CA SER A 224 -12.76 -6.41 16.39
C SER A 224 -12.83 -7.26 17.65
N GLN A 225 -12.80 -6.64 18.83
CA GLN A 225 -13.03 -7.33 20.10
C GLN A 225 -14.46 -7.84 20.25
N VAL A 226 -15.42 -7.22 19.58
CA VAL A 226 -16.84 -7.58 19.64
C VAL A 226 -17.23 -8.38 18.40
N ASP A 227 -18.24 -9.24 18.54
CA ASP A 227 -18.66 -10.14 17.46
C ASP A 227 -19.55 -9.45 16.41
N THR A 228 -20.22 -8.35 16.79
CA THR A 228 -21.17 -7.64 15.93
C THR A 228 -21.02 -6.14 16.08
N TYR A 229 -21.10 -5.41 14.97
CA TYR A 229 -21.15 -3.95 14.99
C TYR A 229 -22.42 -3.45 15.70
N SER A 230 -22.27 -2.47 16.58
CA SER A 230 -23.37 -1.84 17.32
C SER A 230 -22.99 -0.41 17.67
N LYS A 231 -23.85 0.56 17.35
CA LYS A 231 -23.56 2.00 17.55
C LYS A 231 -23.33 2.38 19.02
N ARG A 232 -23.62 1.48 19.95
CA ARG A 232 -23.39 1.68 21.39
C ARG A 232 -21.93 1.47 21.79
N ASP A 233 -21.21 0.64 21.05
CA ASP A 233 -19.84 0.22 21.37
C ASP A 233 -18.79 1.10 20.67
N GLY A 234 -19.19 1.81 19.61
CA GLY A 234 -18.37 2.67 18.77
C GLY A 234 -19.18 3.15 17.57
N GLU A 235 -18.62 4.06 16.77
CA GLU A 235 -19.29 4.55 15.55
C GLU A 235 -18.45 4.30 14.29
N GLU A 236 -17.16 4.57 14.37
CA GLU A 236 -16.21 4.60 13.27
C GLU A 236 -15.38 3.31 13.19
N LEU A 237 -14.81 3.01 12.02
CA LEU A 237 -13.96 1.83 11.80
C LEU A 237 -12.87 1.66 12.87
N PHE A 238 -12.19 2.77 13.19
CA PHE A 238 -11.06 2.77 14.12
C PHE A 238 -11.48 2.59 15.59
N ASP A 239 -12.76 2.78 15.94
CA ASP A 239 -13.25 2.47 17.30
C ASP A 239 -13.25 0.96 17.55
N TYR A 240 -13.36 0.16 16.48
CA TYR A 240 -13.40 -1.31 16.55
C TYR A 240 -12.10 -1.97 16.13
N LEU A 241 -11.21 -1.26 15.44
CA LEU A 241 -9.98 -1.82 14.90
C LEU A 241 -8.99 -2.12 16.02
N GLN A 242 -8.60 -3.38 16.16
CA GLN A 242 -7.52 -3.81 17.03
C GLN A 242 -6.45 -4.54 16.23
N ALA A 243 -5.19 -4.21 16.51
CA ALA A 243 -4.05 -4.97 16.05
C ALA A 243 -3.61 -5.97 17.13
N ALA A 244 -3.36 -7.22 16.72
CA ALA A 244 -2.76 -8.24 17.55
C ALA A 244 -1.95 -9.21 16.70
N PHE A 245 -1.23 -10.12 17.34
CA PHE A 245 -0.48 -11.17 16.68
C PHE A 245 -1.01 -12.53 17.13
N ILE A 246 -1.48 -13.36 16.18
CA ILE A 246 -1.98 -14.70 16.50
C ILE A 246 -0.91 -15.75 16.26
N SER A 247 -0.69 -16.63 17.24
CA SER A 247 0.18 -17.79 17.06
C SER A 247 -0.47 -18.82 16.14
N ILE A 248 0.24 -19.20 15.08
CA ILE A 248 -0.23 -20.22 14.11
C ILE A 248 0.65 -21.45 14.09
N ALA A 249 1.88 -21.37 14.60
CA ALA A 249 2.76 -22.52 14.75
C ALA A 249 3.70 -22.33 15.95
N GLN A 250 4.27 -23.44 16.40
CA GLN A 250 5.31 -23.45 17.46
C GLN A 250 6.57 -24.16 16.96
N VAL A 251 7.72 -23.76 17.49
CA VAL A 251 9.00 -24.44 17.21
C VAL A 251 9.47 -25.12 18.49
N LYS A 252 9.51 -26.45 18.50
CA LYS A 252 9.84 -27.24 19.71
C LYS A 252 11.32 -27.17 20.10
N SER A 253 12.22 -26.98 19.14
CA SER A 253 13.65 -26.86 19.40
C SER A 253 14.32 -26.00 18.32
N PRO A 254 15.43 -25.31 18.63
CA PRO A 254 16.20 -24.55 17.64
C PRO A 254 16.51 -25.40 16.40
N GLY A 255 16.32 -24.81 15.21
CA GLY A 255 16.54 -25.49 13.92
C GLY A 255 15.44 -26.44 13.44
N GLN A 256 14.40 -26.74 14.23
CA GLN A 256 13.27 -27.55 13.76
C GLN A 256 12.28 -26.73 12.92
N LYS A 257 11.55 -27.43 12.03
CA LYS A 257 10.43 -26.83 11.29
C LYS A 257 9.29 -26.48 12.24
N PRO A 258 8.57 -25.37 12.01
CA PRO A 258 7.37 -25.02 12.77
C PRO A 258 6.29 -26.11 12.64
N ILE A 259 5.60 -26.38 13.74
CA ILE A 259 4.44 -27.27 13.80
C ILE A 259 3.19 -26.40 13.92
N THR A 260 2.32 -26.43 12.91
CA THR A 260 1.06 -25.68 12.89
C THR A 260 0.19 -26.05 14.10
N LEU A 261 -0.36 -25.04 14.77
CA LEU A 261 -1.27 -25.17 15.90
C LEU A 261 -2.70 -25.48 15.43
N LYS A 262 -3.45 -26.20 16.26
CA LYS A 262 -4.91 -26.32 16.05
C LYS A 262 -5.59 -25.01 16.45
N GLU A 263 -6.76 -24.72 15.88
CA GLU A 263 -7.52 -23.47 16.14
C GLU A 263 -7.65 -23.16 17.65
N LYS A 264 -8.00 -24.15 18.47
CA LYS A 264 -8.15 -24.01 19.93
C LYS A 264 -6.86 -23.74 20.71
N GLU A 265 -5.71 -23.90 20.07
CA GLU A 265 -4.38 -23.71 20.65
C GLU A 265 -3.77 -22.37 20.24
N MET A 266 -4.40 -21.66 19.29
CA MET A 266 -3.95 -20.35 18.83
C MET A 266 -4.24 -19.29 19.90
N ILE A 267 -3.27 -18.43 20.13
CA ILE A 267 -3.32 -17.39 21.17
C ILE A 267 -3.04 -16.05 20.51
N LEU A 268 -3.81 -15.03 20.88
CA LEU A 268 -3.54 -13.64 20.53
C LEU A 268 -2.56 -13.05 21.53
N TYR A 269 -1.54 -12.39 20.99
CA TYR A 269 -0.53 -11.65 21.71
C TYR A 269 -0.62 -10.19 21.32
N LYS A 270 -0.36 -9.31 22.28
CA LYS A 270 0.01 -7.93 21.98
C LYS A 270 1.46 -7.86 21.57
N GLU A 271 1.83 -6.75 20.95
CA GLU A 271 3.19 -6.55 20.45
C GLU A 271 4.24 -6.60 21.57
N GLU A 272 3.95 -5.98 22.72
CA GLU A 272 4.86 -5.92 23.87
C GLU A 272 5.17 -7.30 24.48
N GLU A 273 4.38 -8.32 24.13
CA GLU A 273 4.59 -9.70 24.58
C GLU A 273 5.56 -10.47 23.65
N LEU A 274 5.92 -9.91 22.50
CA LEU A 274 6.72 -10.55 21.45
C LEU A 274 8.20 -10.19 21.57
N GLN A 275 8.94 -11.00 22.31
CA GLN A 275 10.39 -10.86 22.43
C GLN A 275 11.08 -11.20 21.09
N GLY A 276 12.05 -10.39 20.69
CA GLY A 276 12.75 -10.55 19.41
C GLY A 276 12.06 -9.87 18.22
N PHE A 277 10.94 -9.16 18.43
CA PHE A 277 10.18 -8.53 17.35
C PHE A 277 10.92 -7.31 16.79
N TYR A 278 11.22 -6.32 17.63
CA TYR A 278 11.92 -5.09 17.24
C TYR A 278 13.35 -5.34 16.76
N GLU A 279 14.03 -6.37 17.28
CA GLU A 279 15.35 -6.79 16.78
C GLU A 279 15.31 -7.25 15.31
N GLN A 280 14.14 -7.69 14.83
CA GLN A 280 13.94 -8.11 13.44
C GLN A 280 13.39 -6.97 12.58
N ILE A 281 12.38 -6.26 13.05
CA ILE A 281 11.67 -5.23 12.26
C ILE A 281 12.34 -3.85 12.29
N GLY A 282 13.26 -3.63 13.22
CA GLY A 282 13.89 -2.34 13.50
C GLY A 282 12.94 -1.31 14.13
N GLU A 283 13.44 -0.10 14.29
CA GLU A 283 12.80 0.97 15.08
C GLU A 283 12.58 2.27 14.27
N ASN A 284 12.43 2.15 12.95
CA ASN A 284 12.21 3.32 12.08
C ASN A 284 10.76 3.86 12.10
N THR A 285 9.80 3.07 12.57
CA THR A 285 8.38 3.43 12.60
C THR A 285 7.65 2.68 13.71
N ASP A 286 6.69 3.34 14.34
CA ASP A 286 5.75 2.74 15.29
C ASP A 286 4.51 2.16 14.59
N TYR A 287 4.43 2.28 13.25
CA TYR A 287 3.29 1.79 12.48
C TYR A 287 3.45 0.30 12.13
N THR A 288 3.33 -0.54 13.15
CA THR A 288 3.72 -1.96 13.14
C THR A 288 2.57 -2.94 12.92
N ILE A 289 1.38 -2.44 12.59
CA ILE A 289 0.14 -3.24 12.52
C ILE A 289 0.19 -4.35 11.45
N HIS A 290 1.05 -4.21 10.45
CA HIS A 290 1.28 -5.19 9.38
C HIS A 290 2.68 -4.96 8.77
N PRO A 291 3.42 -6.00 8.32
CA PRO A 291 4.74 -5.81 7.74
C PRO A 291 4.75 -4.95 6.46
N GLU A 292 3.62 -4.92 5.75
CA GLU A 292 3.42 -4.03 4.60
C GLU A 292 3.55 -2.55 5.00
N GLU A 293 2.93 -2.15 6.11
CA GLU A 293 2.98 -0.77 6.62
C GLU A 293 4.38 -0.39 7.11
N ILE A 294 5.05 -1.32 7.82
CA ILE A 294 6.43 -1.14 8.29
C ILE A 294 7.34 -0.85 7.09
N LEU A 295 7.22 -1.64 6.03
CA LEU A 295 8.05 -1.50 4.83
C LEU A 295 7.66 -0.30 3.98
N ALA A 296 6.38 0.07 3.93
CA ALA A 296 5.91 1.27 3.24
C ALA A 296 6.48 2.54 3.89
N ASP A 297 6.51 2.60 5.22
CA ASP A 297 7.16 3.72 5.93
C ASP A 297 8.67 3.74 5.68
N ASN A 298 9.35 2.60 5.77
CA ASN A 298 10.77 2.51 5.44
C ASN A 298 11.06 2.89 3.98
N PHE A 299 10.20 2.51 3.04
CA PHE A 299 10.30 2.93 1.65
C PHE A 299 10.11 4.43 1.50
N SER A 300 9.17 5.04 2.22
CA SER A 300 8.99 6.49 2.21
C SER A 300 10.28 7.22 2.62
N TYR A 301 10.99 6.73 3.64
CA TYR A 301 12.27 7.30 4.07
C TYR A 301 13.37 7.10 3.02
N LEU A 302 13.45 5.91 2.41
CA LEU A 302 14.37 5.63 1.31
C LEU A 302 14.10 6.55 0.11
N PHE A 303 12.84 6.64 -0.30
CA PHE A 303 12.40 7.42 -1.44
C PHE A 303 12.62 8.92 -1.23
N LEU A 304 12.43 9.39 0.01
CA LEU A 304 12.62 10.78 0.37
C LEU A 304 14.07 11.16 0.68
N GLU A 305 14.98 10.18 0.70
CA GLU A 305 16.40 10.32 1.04
C GLU A 305 16.62 10.84 2.47
N VAL A 306 15.79 10.40 3.42
CA VAL A 306 16.01 10.63 4.84
C VAL A 306 17.29 9.90 5.27
N THR A 307 18.15 10.57 6.05
CA THR A 307 19.48 10.04 6.40
C THR A 307 19.63 9.68 7.87
N GLU A 308 18.82 10.27 8.76
CA GLU A 308 18.86 10.02 10.20
C GLU A 308 17.71 9.08 10.58
N MET A 309 18.06 7.87 11.03
CA MET A 309 17.14 6.78 11.33
C MET A 309 17.74 5.87 12.39
N GLU A 310 16.90 5.27 13.23
CA GLU A 310 17.32 4.31 14.27
C GLU A 310 17.83 2.99 13.68
N SER A 311 17.22 2.55 12.56
CA SER A 311 17.53 1.29 11.90
C SER A 311 17.91 1.46 10.42
N PRO A 312 19.02 2.17 10.10
CA PRO A 312 19.44 2.45 8.72
C PRO A 312 19.77 1.18 7.92
N GLN A 313 20.11 0.07 8.59
CA GLN A 313 20.36 -1.22 7.97
C GLN A 313 19.17 -1.76 7.16
N ILE A 314 17.93 -1.40 7.52
CA ILE A 314 16.73 -1.82 6.78
C ILE A 314 16.70 -1.13 5.42
N ILE A 315 16.94 0.18 5.41
CA ILE A 315 17.03 1.00 4.18
C ILE A 315 18.14 0.47 3.27
N GLU A 316 19.30 0.12 3.82
CA GLU A 316 20.40 -0.46 3.04
C GLU A 316 20.05 -1.83 2.45
N LYS A 317 19.30 -2.68 3.17
CA LYS A 317 18.79 -3.93 2.61
C LYS A 317 17.76 -3.67 1.50
N MET A 318 16.87 -2.68 1.65
CA MET A 318 15.90 -2.32 0.61
C MET A 318 16.58 -1.84 -0.67
N LYS A 319 17.60 -0.97 -0.55
CA LYS A 319 18.44 -0.54 -1.69
C LYS A 319 19.04 -1.73 -2.44
N ARG A 320 19.52 -2.75 -1.72
CA ARG A 320 20.07 -3.97 -2.33
C ARG A 320 19.02 -4.77 -3.09
N VAL A 321 17.81 -4.89 -2.55
CA VAL A 321 16.68 -5.55 -3.25
C VAL A 321 16.37 -4.80 -4.56
N PHE A 322 16.17 -3.48 -4.51
CA PHE A 322 15.95 -2.72 -5.75
C PHE A 322 17.10 -2.87 -6.75
N LYS A 323 18.36 -2.78 -6.31
CA LYS A 323 19.53 -2.94 -7.19
C LYS A 323 19.59 -4.34 -7.83
N LYS A 324 19.19 -5.39 -7.11
CA LYS A 324 19.19 -6.77 -7.61
C LYS A 324 18.20 -6.99 -8.75
N TYR A 325 17.11 -6.23 -8.77
CA TYR A 325 16.00 -6.38 -9.73
C TYR A 325 15.90 -5.25 -10.75
N ARG A 326 16.94 -4.41 -10.85
CA ARG A 326 16.98 -3.26 -11.76
C ARG A 326 17.41 -3.65 -13.17
#